data_AF-A0A521YNN4-F1
#
_entry.id   AF-A0A521YNN4-F1
#
_cell.length_a   1.000
_cell.length_b   1.000
_cell.length_c   1.000
_cell.angle_alpha   90.00
_cell.angle_beta   90.00
_cell.angle_gamma   90.00
#
_symmetry.space_group_name_H-M   'P 1'
#
loop_
_entity.id
_entity.type
_entity.pdbx_description
1 polymer ?
#
loop_
_entity_poly.entity_id
_entity_poly.type
_entity_poly.pdbx_seq_one_letter_code
_entity_poly.pdbx_strand_id
1 'polypeptide(L)' 'MIFTNPAGAPELACDECGCRWFDRMTNTCYECGAPVSPESIAEFQRALEKLQKED' A
#
# COMPACT_ATOMS: atom_id res chain seq x y z
N MET A 1 -2.88 -4.57 2.77
CA MET A 1 -2.07 -4.65 4.00
C MET A 1 -0.92 -3.65 3.91
N ILE A 2 -0.48 -3.08 5.04
CA ILE A 2 0.64 -2.11 5.08
C ILE A 2 1.71 -2.63 6.02
N PHE A 3 2.98 -2.48 5.63
CA PHE A 3 4.13 -2.85 6.46
C PHE A 3 5.22 -1.77 6.35
N THR A 4 6.10 -1.73 7.34
CA THR A 4 7.21 -0.76 7.38
C THR A 4 8.46 -1.38 6.77
N ASN A 5 9.08 -0.69 5.81
CA ASN A 5 10.33 -1.15 5.21
C ASN A 5 11.54 -0.86 6.12
N PRO A 6 12.74 -1.39 5.81
CA PRO A 6 13.93 -1.18 6.65
C PRO A 6 14.34 0.30 6.82
N ALA A 7 13.88 1.19 5.94
CA ALA A 7 14.11 2.63 6.03
C ALA A 7 13.02 3.35 6.85
N GLY A 8 12.05 2.64 7.41
CA GLY A 8 10.95 3.21 8.20
C GLY A 8 9.75 3.69 7.38
N ALA A 9 9.79 3.59 6.05
CA ALA A 9 8.68 4.03 5.21
C ALA A 9 7.57 2.97 5.13
N PRO A 10 6.28 3.36 5.13
CA PRO A 10 5.20 2.42 4.88
C PRO A 10 5.24 1.94 3.42
N GLU A 11 4.90 0.68 3.21
CA GLU A 11 4.72 0.06 1.89
C GLU A 11 3.37 -0.66 1.86
N LEU A 12 2.67 -0.54 0.73
CA LEU A 12 1.40 -1.20 0.48
C LEU A 12 1.63 -2.57 -0.17
N ALA A 13 0.89 -3.60 0.29
CA ALA A 13 0.80 -4.91 -0.35
C ALA A 13 -0.66 -5.36 -0.47
N CYS A 14 -0.92 -6.20 -1.48
CA CYS A 14 -2.21 -6.83 -1.72
C CYS A 14 -2.63 -7.69 -0.53
N ASP A 15 -3.90 -7.57 -0.12
CA ASP A 15 -4.47 -8.35 0.99
C ASP A 15 -4.61 -9.85 0.67
N GLU A 16 -4.68 -10.21 -0.61
CA GLU A 16 -4.90 -11.60 -1.05
C GLU A 16 -3.60 -12.38 -1.25
N CYS A 17 -2.58 -11.76 -1.88
CA CYS A 17 -1.35 -12.46 -2.26
C CYS A 17 -0.06 -11.83 -1.73
N GLY A 18 -0.13 -10.67 -1.08
CA GLY A 18 1.05 -9.97 -0.54
C GLY A 18 1.94 -9.29 -1.59
N CYS A 19 1.58 -9.33 -2.88
CA CYS A 19 2.29 -8.62 -3.94
C CYS A 19 2.25 -7.09 -3.71
N ARG A 20 3.37 -6.43 -3.99
CA ARG A 20 3.58 -4.97 -3.80
C ARG A 20 3.47 -4.17 -5.09
N TRP A 21 3.15 -4.85 -6.19
CA TRP A 21 3.04 -4.25 -7.51
C TRP A 21 1.56 -4.08 -7.87
N PHE A 22 1.20 -2.85 -8.22
CA PHE A 22 -0.18 -2.46 -8.54
C PHE A 22 -0.26 -1.82 -9.92
N ASP A 23 -1.29 -2.16 -10.68
CA ASP A 23 -1.65 -1.46 -11.90
C ASP A 23 -2.33 -0.13 -11.54
N ARG A 24 -1.75 0.98 -12.03
CA ARG A 24 -2.23 2.34 -11.77
C ARG A 24 -3.46 2.71 -12.60
N MET A 25 -3.75 1.98 -13.68
CA MET A 25 -4.90 2.23 -14.54
C MET A 25 -6.17 1.64 -13.95
N THR A 26 -6.08 0.43 -13.38
CA THR A 26 -7.22 -0.32 -12.86
C THR A 26 -7.29 -0.35 -11.33
N ASN A 27 -6.23 0.11 -10.65
CA ASN A 27 -6.10 0.06 -9.20
C ASN A 27 -6.27 -1.38 -8.66
N THR A 28 -5.59 -2.32 -9.30
CA THR A 28 -5.60 -3.76 -8.96
C THR A 28 -4.19 -4.28 -8.71
N CYS A 29 -4.08 -5.38 -7.96
CA CYS A 29 -2.84 -6.12 -7.82
C CYS A 29 -2.40 -6.69 -9.17
N TYR A 30 -1.14 -6.48 -9.51
CA TYR A 30 -0.59 -6.95 -10.78
C TYR A 30 -0.50 -8.48 -10.87
N GLU A 31 -0.40 -9.17 -9.72
CA GLU A 31 -0.25 -10.63 -9.67
C GLU A 31 -1.58 -11.37 -9.69
N CYS A 32 -2.51 -11.01 -8.81
CA CYS A 32 -3.78 -11.74 -8.65
C CYS A 32 -5.01 -11.01 -9.21
N GLY A 33 -4.87 -9.76 -9.65
CA GLY A 33 -5.97 -8.93 -10.16
C GLY A 33 -6.95 -8.42 -9.10
N ALA A 34 -6.73 -8.72 -7.81
CA ALA A 34 -7.59 -8.24 -6.74
C ALA A 34 -7.58 -6.70 -6.68
N PRO A 35 -8.74 -6.04 -6.53
CA PRO A 35 -8.80 -4.59 -6.40
C PRO A 35 -8.11 -4.14 -5.12
N VAL A 36 -7.40 -3.01 -5.18
CA VAL A 36 -6.89 -2.35 -3.97
C VAL A 36 -8.06 -1.71 -3.25
N SER A 37 -8.31 -2.13 -2.01
CA SER A 37 -9.42 -1.59 -1.24
C SER A 37 -9.22 -0.09 -0.94
N PRO A 38 -10.29 0.72 -0.96
CA PRO A 38 -10.21 2.13 -0.56
C PRO A 38 -9.69 2.31 0.87
N GLU A 39 -9.98 1.35 1.75
CA GLU A 39 -9.51 1.30 3.14
C GLU A 39 -7.99 1.18 3.22
N SER A 40 -7.41 0.26 2.43
CA SER A 40 -5.95 0.09 2.31
C SER A 40 -5.28 1.35 1.78
N ILE A 41 -5.89 2.05 0.82
CA ILE A 41 -5.37 3.33 0.30
C ILE A 41 -5.40 4.41 1.38
N ALA A 42 -6.53 4.54 2.09
CA ALA A 42 -6.68 5.54 3.13
C ALA A 42 -5.72 5.31 4.31
N GLU A 43 -5.48 4.04 4.68
CA GLU A 43 -4.51 3.69 5.71
C GLU A 43 -3.08 4.01 5.27
N PHE A 44 -2.76 3.73 4.00
CA PHE A 44 -1.44 4.01 3.45
C PHE A 44 -1.15 5.51 3.41
N GLN A 45 -2.14 6.32 3.00
CA GLN A 45 -2.06 7.78 3.03
C GLN A 45 -1.84 8.31 4.44
N ARG A 46 -2.57 7.81 5.45
CA ARG A 46 -2.36 8.20 6.86
C ARG A 46 -0.94 7.86 7.34
N ALA A 47 -0.41 6.70 6.95
CA ALA A 47 0.94 6.29 7.31
C ALA A 47 2.01 7.20 6.66
N LEU A 48 1.81 7.60 5.40
CA LEU A 48 2.68 8.55 4.70
C LEU A 48 2.66 9.94 5.36
N GLU A 49 1.47 10.44 5.70
CA GLU A 49 1.32 11.73 6.39
C GLU A 49 1.99 11.73 7.76
N LYS A 50 1.99 10.59 8.45
CA LYS A 50 2.67 10.44 9.73
C LYS A 50 4.18 10.53 9.55
N LEU A 51 4.75 9.78 8.61
CA LEU A 51 6.18 9.79 8.30
C LEU A 51 6.67 11.21 7.96
N GLN A 52 5.92 11.93 7.10
CA GLN A 52 6.26 13.30 6.70
C GLN A 52 6.26 14.33 7.84
N LYS A 53 5.56 14.05 8.96
CA LYS A 53 5.56 14.92 10.14
C LYS A 53 6.68 14.58 11.13
N GLU A 54 7.29 13.40 10.98
CA GLU A 54 8.33 12.88 11.87
C GLU A 54 9.76 13.19 11.34
N ASP A 55 9.91 13.50 10.05
CA ASP A 55 11.12 14.05 9.40
C ASP A 55 11.29 15.57 9.58
#